data_AF-A0A536P646-F1
#
_entry.id   AF-A0A536P646-F1
#
_cell.length_a   1.000
_cell.length_b   1.000
_cell.length_c   1.000
_cell.angle_alpha   90.00
_cell.angle_beta   90.00
_cell.angle_gamma   90.00
#
_symmetry.space_group_name_H-M   'P 1'
#
loop_
_entity.id
_entity.type
_entity.pdbx_description
1 polymer ?
#
loop_
_entity_poly.entity_id
_entity_poly.type
_entity_poly.pdbx_seq_one_letter_code
_entity_poly.pdbx_strand_id
1 'polypeptide(L)'
;MLLTGFSIAALDQSVIPILAASILAGGAYVFMHSTFQTWATDVVPEARGTSTALAAMAIFFGAALATYGVAGLANAHDYRSLFLIGVALTVPVLIGGTLARARYASPHPDPPP
;
A
#
# COMPACT_ATOMS: atom_id res chain seq x y z
N MET A 1 0.26 -2.60 -9.82
CA MET A 1 -0.67 -1.47 -10.02
C MET A 1 -0.08 -0.15 -9.51
N LEU A 2 0.12 0.02 -8.20
CA LEU A 2 0.71 1.26 -7.62
C LEU A 2 2.08 1.63 -8.22
N LEU A 3 3.01 0.67 -8.29
CA LEU A 3 4.34 0.89 -8.86
C LEU A 3 4.25 1.42 -10.30
N THR A 4 3.40 0.79 -11.11
CA THR A 4 3.15 1.18 -12.51
C THR A 4 2.51 2.57 -12.60
N GLY A 5 1.49 2.84 -11.78
CA GLY A 5 0.79 4.13 -11.78
C GLY A 5 1.71 5.30 -11.39
N PHE A 6 2.51 5.13 -10.34
CA PHE A 6 3.49 6.16 -9.94
C PHE A 6 4.61 6.33 -10.96
N SER A 7 5.09 5.26 -11.60
CA SER A 7 6.06 5.38 -12.69
C SER A 7 5.50 6.15 -13.89
N ILE A 8 4.23 5.91 -14.27
CA ILE A 8 3.57 6.67 -15.35
C ILE A 8 3.51 8.17 -15.00
N ALA A 9 3.05 8.49 -13.78
CA ALA A 9 2.94 9.87 -13.31
C ALA A 9 4.30 10.57 -13.09
N ALA A 10 5.36 9.81 -12.83
CA ALA A 10 6.72 10.34 -12.71
C ALA A 10 7.33 10.71 -14.07
N LEU A 11 6.88 10.07 -15.15
CA LEU A 11 7.39 10.29 -16.51
C LEU A 11 6.65 11.40 -17.25
N ASP A 12 5.32 11.45 -17.11
CA ASP A 12 4.47 12.48 -17.71
C ASP A 12 3.33 12.86 -16.75
N GLN A 13 3.14 14.16 -16.56
CA GLN A 13 2.17 14.76 -15.63
C GLN A 13 1.00 15.42 -16.36
N SER A 14 0.82 15.13 -17.64
CA SER A 14 -0.38 15.53 -18.38
C SER A 14 -1.63 14.80 -17.88
N VAL A 15 -2.81 15.30 -18.25
CA VAL A 15 -4.10 14.83 -17.73
C VAL A 15 -4.30 13.33 -17.93
N ILE A 16 -3.94 12.80 -19.09
CA ILE A 16 -4.18 11.40 -19.46
C ILE A 16 -3.35 10.41 -18.59
N PRO A 17 -2.01 10.54 -18.49
CA PRO A 17 -1.17 9.75 -17.58
C PRO A 17 -1.65 9.78 -16.13
N ILE A 18 -2.02 10.97 -15.62
CA ILE A 18 -2.48 11.12 -14.24
C ILE A 18 -3.82 10.42 -14.01
N LEU A 19 -4.75 10.48 -14.97
CA LEU A 19 -6.00 9.71 -14.91
C LEU A 19 -5.73 8.20 -14.90
N ALA A 20 -4.85 7.72 -15.78
CA ALA A 20 -4.45 6.31 -15.81
C ALA A 20 -3.81 5.87 -14.48
N ALA A 21 -2.90 6.68 -13.94
CA ALA A 21 -2.26 6.44 -12.64
C ALA A 21 -3.28 6.41 -11.50
N SER A 22 -4.27 7.31 -11.54
CA SER A 22 -5.35 7.38 -10.54
C SER A 22 -6.24 6.13 -10.55
N ILE A 23 -6.59 5.64 -11.73
CA ILE A 23 -7.36 4.38 -11.89
C ILE A 23 -6.55 3.20 -11.35
N LEU A 24 -5.25 3.12 -11.69
CA LEU A 24 -4.37 2.07 -11.19
C LEU A 24 -4.20 2.12 -9.67
N ALA A 25 -4.07 3.32 -9.09
CA ALA A 25 -3.97 3.51 -7.65
C ALA A 25 -5.27 3.13 -6.94
N GLY A 26 -6.42 3.56 -7.46
CA GLY A 26 -7.74 3.19 -6.94
C GLY A 26 -7.99 1.68 -7.01
N GLY A 27 -7.67 1.05 -8.14
CA GLY A 27 -7.74 -0.41 -8.29
C GLY A 27 -6.85 -1.12 -7.27
N ALA A 28 -5.60 -0.68 -7.12
CA ALA A 28 -4.70 -1.24 -6.11
C ALA A 28 -5.27 -1.13 -4.70
N TYR A 29 -5.85 0.02 -4.35
CA TYR A 29 -6.45 0.27 -3.05
C TYR A 29 -7.61 -0.68 -2.76
N VAL A 30 -8.55 -0.84 -3.70
CA VAL A 30 -9.72 -1.70 -3.53
C VAL A 30 -9.32 -3.17 -3.26
N PHE A 31 -8.39 -3.70 -4.05
CA PHE A 31 -7.91 -5.07 -3.86
C PHE A 31 -7.07 -5.23 -2.59
N MET A 32 -6.16 -4.29 -2.33
CA MET A 32 -5.26 -4.35 -1.17
C MET A 32 -6.03 -4.21 0.14
N HIS A 33 -6.93 -3.22 0.24
CA HIS A 33 -7.63 -2.90 1.49
C HIS A 33 -8.48 -4.07 1.97
N SER A 34 -9.32 -4.62 1.09
CA SER A 34 -10.16 -5.77 1.39
C SER A 34 -9.34 -7.01 1.78
N THR A 35 -8.35 -7.36 0.97
CA THR A 35 -7.48 -8.53 1.22
C THR A 35 -6.68 -8.39 2.51
N PHE A 36 -6.16 -7.20 2.79
CA PHE A 36 -5.37 -6.91 3.98
C PHE A 36 -6.24 -6.93 5.24
N GLN A 37 -7.45 -6.37 5.19
CA GLN A 37 -8.37 -6.36 6.32
C GLN A 37 -8.75 -7.79 6.74
N THR A 38 -9.08 -8.66 5.78
CA THR A 38 -9.36 -10.08 6.06
C THR A 38 -8.12 -10.79 6.61
N TRP A 39 -6.96 -10.60 5.97
CA TRP A 39 -5.72 -11.25 6.41
C TRP A 39 -5.29 -10.83 7.82
N ALA A 40 -5.41 -9.55 8.18
CA ALA A 40 -5.02 -9.03 9.49
C ALA A 40 -5.83 -9.67 10.64
N THR A 41 -7.08 -10.03 10.38
CA THR A 41 -7.93 -10.72 11.37
C THR A 41 -7.72 -12.23 11.39
N ASP A 42 -7.20 -12.81 10.31
CA ASP A 42 -7.02 -14.26 10.19
C ASP A 42 -5.64 -14.72 10.65
N VAL A 43 -4.62 -13.85 10.61
CA VAL A 43 -3.24 -14.22 10.95
C VAL A 43 -3.03 -14.51 12.44
N VAL A 44 -3.72 -13.78 13.33
CA VAL A 44 -3.74 -14.05 14.78
C VAL A 44 -5.19 -13.93 15.28
N PRO A 45 -6.02 -14.98 15.12
CA PRO A 45 -7.44 -14.95 15.48
C PRO A 45 -7.67 -14.63 16.97
N GLU A 46 -6.77 -15.09 17.84
CA GLU A 46 -6.81 -14.91 19.30
C GLU A 46 -6.65 -13.44 19.73
N ALA A 47 -5.97 -12.63 18.91
CA ALA A 47 -5.66 -11.22 19.20
C ALA A 47 -6.21 -10.25 18.12
N ARG A 48 -7.32 -10.61 17.47
CA ARG A 48 -7.96 -9.84 16.39
C ARG A 48 -8.09 -8.35 16.68
N GLY A 49 -8.52 -7.97 17.90
CA GLY A 49 -8.68 -6.58 18.30
C GLY A 49 -7.36 -5.79 18.32
N THR A 50 -6.28 -6.43 18.77
CA THR A 50 -4.95 -5.81 18.77
C THR A 50 -4.39 -5.71 17.35
N SER A 51 -4.56 -6.76 16.55
CA SER A 51 -4.12 -6.78 15.14
C SER A 51 -4.78 -5.68 14.31
N THR A 52 -6.09 -5.47 14.47
CA THR A 52 -6.81 -4.39 13.78
C THR A 52 -6.40 -3.00 14.27
N ALA A 53 -6.15 -2.83 15.58
CA ALA A 53 -5.66 -1.56 16.12
C ALA A 53 -4.26 -1.21 15.59
N LEU A 54 -3.34 -2.17 15.54
CA LEU A 54 -2.00 -1.99 14.97
C LEU A 54 -2.06 -1.70 13.46
N ALA A 55 -2.95 -2.37 12.73
CA ALA A 55 -3.19 -2.08 11.31
C ALA A 55 -3.64 -0.64 11.10
N ALA A 56 -4.64 -0.17 11.86
CA ALA A 56 -5.11 1.21 11.80
C ALA A 56 -4.02 2.21 12.17
N MET A 57 -3.28 1.95 13.26
CA MET A 57 -2.15 2.78 13.69
C MET A 57 -1.09 2.89 12.59
N ALA A 58 -0.70 1.78 11.96
CA ALA A 58 0.28 1.79 10.88
C ALA A 58 -0.18 2.61 9.67
N ILE A 59 -1.45 2.53 9.29
CA ILE A 59 -2.03 3.33 8.18
C ILE A 59 -1.97 4.82 8.51
N PHE A 60 -2.47 5.23 9.67
CA PHE A 60 -2.51 6.63 10.06
C PHE A 60 -1.11 7.22 10.29
N PHE A 61 -0.23 6.46 10.95
CA PHE A 61 1.15 6.89 11.18
C PHE A 61 1.91 7.02 9.86
N GLY A 62 1.77 6.05 8.95
CA GLY A 62 2.37 6.12 7.62
C GLY A 62 1.87 7.32 6.81
N ALA A 63 0.56 7.59 6.83
CA ALA A 63 -0.02 8.74 6.15
C ALA A 63 0.49 10.08 6.71
N ALA A 64 0.61 10.20 8.04
CA ALA A 64 1.15 11.38 8.70
C ALA A 64 2.63 11.60 8.34
N LEU A 65 3.45 10.54 8.43
CA LEU A 65 4.86 10.60 8.10
C LEU A 65 5.10 10.95 6.63
N ALA A 66 4.33 10.34 5.72
CA ALA A 66 4.40 10.64 4.29
C ALA A 66 4.04 12.11 4.03
N THR A 67 2.92 12.59 4.57
CA THR A 67 2.46 13.97 4.40
C THR A 67 3.51 14.97 4.88
N TYR A 68 4.07 14.75 6.07
CA TYR A 68 5.12 15.60 6.62
C TYR A 68 6.39 15.56 5.76
N GLY A 69 6.86 14.38 5.38
CA GLY A 69 8.11 14.20 4.65
C GLY A 69 8.09 14.80 3.24
N VAL A 70 6.91 14.88 2.61
CA VAL A 70 6.77 15.38 1.24
C VAL A 70 6.19 16.79 1.14
N ALA A 71 5.79 17.40 2.25
CA ALA A 71 5.16 18.73 2.28
C ALA A 71 6.04 19.80 1.59
N GLY A 72 7.35 19.77 1.81
CA GLY A 72 8.29 20.72 1.18
C GLY A 72 8.37 20.59 -0.35
N LEU A 73 8.32 19.34 -0.86
CA LEU A 73 8.35 19.07 -2.30
C LEU A 73 7.07 19.50 -3.00
N ALA A 74 5.92 19.30 -2.34
CA ALA A 74 4.63 19.77 -2.84
C ALA A 74 4.59 21.30 -2.98
N ASN A 75 5.10 22.03 -1.97
CA ASN A 75 5.20 23.48 -2.01
C ASN A 75 6.14 24.00 -3.09
N ALA A 76 7.15 23.21 -3.48
CA ALA A 76 8.10 23.55 -4.53
C ALA A 76 7.62 23.17 -5.94
N HIS A 77 6.40 22.63 -6.09
CA HIS A 77 5.86 22.09 -7.34
C HIS A 77 6.71 20.98 -7.99
N ASP A 78 7.56 20.31 -7.20
CA ASP A 78 8.37 19.19 -7.69
C ASP A 78 7.60 17.87 -7.61
N TYR A 79 6.54 17.77 -8.42
CA TYR A 79 5.68 16.58 -8.48
C TYR A 79 6.42 15.35 -9.02
N ARG A 80 7.48 15.55 -9.80
CA ARG A 80 8.25 14.44 -10.34
C ARG A 80 8.97 13.69 -9.23
N SER A 81 9.64 14.43 -8.34
CA SER A 81 10.27 13.85 -7.15
C SER A 81 9.24 13.19 -6.23
N LEU A 82 8.04 13.77 -6.09
CA LEU A 82 6.94 13.14 -5.31
C LEU A 82 6.58 11.75 -5.84
N PHE A 83 6.37 11.61 -7.15
CA PHE A 83 6.03 10.32 -7.74
C PHE A 83 7.20 9.33 -7.69
N LEU A 84 8.44 9.78 -7.85
CA LEU A 84 9.63 8.92 -7.70
C LEU A 84 9.79 8.39 -6.27
N ILE A 85 9.54 9.21 -5.25
CA ILE A 85 9.49 8.75 -3.86
C ILE A 85 8.38 7.70 -3.70
N GLY A 86 7.20 7.92 -4.29
CA GLY A 86 6.11 6.94 -4.32
C GLY A 86 6.53 5.60 -4.94
N VAL A 87 7.24 5.62 -6.07
CA VAL A 87 7.82 4.41 -6.70
C VAL A 87 8.77 3.72 -5.73
N ALA A 88 9.72 4.47 -5.16
CA ALA A 88 10.73 3.94 -4.26
C ALA A 88 10.13 3.30 -3.00
N LEU A 89 9.08 3.89 -2.42
CA LEU A 89 8.38 3.36 -1.24
C LEU A 89 7.47 2.17 -1.57
N THR A 90 6.96 2.07 -2.80
CA THR A 90 6.11 0.95 -3.21
C THR A 90 6.90 -0.37 -3.30
N VAL A 91 8.19 -0.30 -3.64
CA VAL A 91 9.07 -1.48 -3.74
C VAL A 91 9.21 -2.25 -2.41
N PRO A 92 9.62 -1.65 -1.28
CA PRO A 92 9.73 -2.37 -0.02
C PRO A 92 8.37 -2.84 0.51
N VAL A 93 7.27 -2.13 0.23
CA VAL A 93 5.91 -2.58 0.58
C VAL A 93 5.52 -3.85 -0.19
N LEU A 94 5.81 -3.92 -1.49
CA LEU A 94 5.61 -5.13 -2.30
C LEU A 94 6.42 -6.31 -1.76
N ILE A 95 7.70 -6.09 -1.48
CA ILE A 95 8.58 -7.13 -0.96
C ILE A 95 8.12 -7.59 0.43
N GLY A 96 7.89 -6.65 1.36
CA GLY A 96 7.43 -6.97 2.72
C GLY A 96 6.08 -7.66 2.73
N GLY A 97 5.11 -7.20 1.94
CA GLY A 97 3.78 -7.78 1.83
C GLY A 97 3.79 -9.20 1.24
N THR A 98 4.59 -9.43 0.19
CA THR A 98 4.72 -10.77 -0.42
C THR A 98 5.41 -11.75 0.52
N LEU A 99 6.49 -11.33 1.19
CA LEU A 99 7.19 -12.16 2.18
C LEU A 99 6.32 -12.45 3.39
N ALA A 100 5.61 -11.46 3.93
CA ALA A 100 4.69 -11.65 5.05
C ALA A 100 3.58 -12.63 4.66
N ARG A 101 2.98 -12.48 3.49
CA ARG A 101 1.93 -13.38 3.02
C ARG A 101 2.45 -14.80 2.77
N ALA A 102 3.67 -14.96 2.26
CA ALA A 102 4.28 -16.28 2.08
C ALA A 102 4.60 -16.97 3.41
N ARG A 103 5.04 -16.23 4.43
CA ARG A 103 5.38 -16.76 5.75
C ARG A 103 4.17 -17.08 6.61
N TYR A 104 3.10 -16.31 6.47
CA TYR A 104 1.90 -16.41 7.30
C TYR A 104 0.65 -16.82 6.49
N ALA A 105 0.84 -17.54 5.38
CA ALA A 105 -0.27 -18.22 4.71
C ALA A 105 -0.69 -19.39 5.60
N SER A 106 -1.77 -19.23 6.35
CA SER A 106 -2.31 -20.28 7.21
C SER A 106 -2.59 -21.55 6.39
N PRO A 107 -2.09 -22.73 6.79
CA PRO A 107 -2.52 -24.00 6.23
C PRO A 107 -4.03 -24.15 6.41
N HIS A 108 -4.76 -24.51 5.35
CA HIS A 108 -6.12 -25.02 5.49
C HIS A 108 -6.04 -26.31 6.32
N PRO A 109 -6.83 -26.47 7.40
CA PRO A 109 -6.95 -27.77 8.04
C PRO A 109 -7.52 -28.74 7.01
N ASP A 110 -6.87 -29.87 6.77
CA ASP A 110 -7.45 -30.95 5.97
C ASP A 110 -8.82 -31.31 6.56
N PRO A 111 -9.85 -31.56 5.73
CA PRO A 111 -11.13 -32.02 6.23
C PRO A 111 -10.92 -33.34 6.99
N PRO A 112 -11.59 -33.55 8.14
CA PRO A 112 -11.45 -34.80 8.88
C PRO A 112 -11.87 -36.00 8.01
N PRO A 113 -11.22 -37.17 8.17
CA PRO A 113 -11.50 -38.38 7.41
C PRO A 113 -12.90 -38.95 7.66
#